data_AF-A0A950EEM1-F1
#
_entry.id   AF-A0A950EEM1-F1
#
_cell.length_a   1.000
_cell.length_b   1.000
_cell.length_c   1.000
_cell.angle_alpha   90.00
_cell.angle_beta   90.00
_cell.angle_gamma   90.00
#
_symmetry.space_group_name_H-M   'P 1'
#
loop_
_entity.id
_entity.type
_entity.pdbx_description
1 polymer ?
#
loop_
_entity_poly.entity_id
_entity_poly.type
_entity_poly.pdbx_seq_one_letter_code
_entity_poly.pdbx_strand_id
1 'polypeptide(L)'
;LNLCFLEHPVDFGAADRQPVHTLFVLISPTIRVHLQMLARISFLLRDASFREVLKRRDPPEEVLEGVRRVEATFVEPGAPGRRSEPA
;
A
#
# COMPACT_ATOMS: atom_id res chain seq x y z
N LEU A 1 -5.79 -2.10 8.86
CA LEU A 1 -5.08 -2.71 7.71
C LEU A 1 -4.04 -3.65 8.29
N ASN A 2 -4.01 -4.90 7.85
CA ASN A 2 -2.93 -5.84 8.19
C ASN A 2 -2.23 -6.28 6.90
N LEU A 3 -0.91 -6.50 6.98
CA LEU A 3 -0.11 -7.08 5.91
C LEU A 3 0.35 -8.47 6.36
N CYS A 4 0.08 -9.48 5.55
CA CYS A 4 0.45 -10.86 5.84
C CYS A 4 1.26 -11.45 4.68
N PHE A 5 2.26 -12.25 5.01
CA PHE A 5 2.98 -13.09 4.06
C PHE A 5 2.45 -14.53 4.19
N LEU A 6 2.05 -15.12 3.07
CA LEU A 6 1.61 -16.51 3.04
C LEU A 6 2.83 -17.42 3.16
N GLU A 7 2.75 -18.46 3.99
CA GLU A 7 3.80 -19.48 4.11
C GLU A 7 4.16 -20.05 2.73
N HIS A 8 3.12 -20.44 1.98
CA HIS A 8 3.21 -20.90 0.61
C HIS A 8 2.41 -19.97 -0.31
N PRO A 9 2.94 -19.56 -1.48
CA PRO A 9 2.16 -18.81 -2.46
C PRO A 9 0.92 -19.61 -2.90
N VAL A 10 -0.21 -18.94 -3.08
CA VAL A 10 -1.50 -19.57 -3.41
C VAL A 10 -2.01 -19.05 -4.75
N ASP A 11 -2.57 -19.93 -5.58
CA ASP A 11 -3.24 -19.53 -6.82
C ASP A 11 -4.62 -18.92 -6.50
N PHE A 12 -4.72 -17.60 -6.65
CA PHE A 12 -5.96 -16.85 -6.52
C PHE A 12 -6.61 -16.51 -7.87
N GLY A 13 -6.09 -17.04 -8.99
CA GLY A 13 -6.52 -16.61 -10.32
C GLY A 13 -6.19 -15.14 -10.60
N ALA A 14 -5.02 -14.68 -10.13
CA ALA A 14 -4.56 -13.31 -10.35
C ALA A 14 -4.41 -13.01 -11.85
N ALA A 15 -4.62 -11.74 -12.24
CA ALA A 15 -4.63 -11.34 -13.65
C ALA A 15 -3.31 -11.59 -14.39
N ASP A 16 -2.19 -11.59 -13.67
CA ASP A 16 -0.85 -11.92 -14.18
C ASP A 16 -0.54 -13.43 -14.17
N ARG A 17 -1.48 -14.25 -13.69
CA ARG A 17 -1.37 -15.70 -13.51
C ARG A 17 -0.23 -16.13 -12.58
N GLN A 18 0.22 -15.23 -11.68
CA GLN A 18 1.21 -15.56 -10.66
C GLN A 18 0.52 -15.93 -9.34
N PRO A 19 1.04 -16.94 -8.60
CA PRO A 19 0.58 -17.20 -7.25
C PRO A 19 0.80 -15.99 -6.33
N VAL A 20 -0.19 -15.66 -5.50
CA VAL A 20 -0.10 -14.56 -4.54
C VAL A 20 0.68 -15.01 -3.32
N HIS A 21 1.64 -14.20 -2.88
CA HIS A 21 2.44 -14.45 -1.67
C HIS A 21 2.20 -13.45 -0.54
N THR A 22 1.56 -12.31 -0.82
CA THR A 22 1.36 -11.21 0.13
C THR A 22 -0.09 -10.76 0.09
N LEU A 23 -0.71 -10.57 1.25
CA LEU A 23 -2.09 -10.14 1.40
C LEU A 23 -2.19 -8.85 2.23
N PHE A 24 -2.96 -7.89 1.72
CA PHE A 24 -3.40 -6.73 2.49
C PHE A 24 -4.84 -6.94 2.95
N VAL A 25 -5.04 -7.09 4.26
CA VAL A 25 -6.37 -7.28 4.86
C VAL A 25 -6.92 -5.93 5.33
N LEU A 26 -8.00 -5.50 4.67
CA LEU A 26 -8.65 -4.21 4.88
C LEU A 26 -9.93 -4.40 5.70
N ILE A 27 -9.97 -3.78 6.88
CA ILE A 27 -11.18 -3.66 7.70
C ILE A 27 -11.44 -2.17 7.87
N SER A 28 -12.62 -1.72 7.46
CA SER A 28 -12.98 -0.30 7.42
C SER A 28 -14.44 -0.09 7.82
N PRO A 29 -14.76 0.95 8.63
CA PRO A 29 -16.12 1.20 9.10
C PRO A 29 -17.02 1.85 8.04
N THR A 30 -16.44 2.39 6.96
CA THR A 30 -17.19 3.04 5.87
C THR A 30 -16.52 2.81 4.52
N ILE A 31 -17.30 2.94 3.44
CA ILE A 31 -16.81 2.87 2.05
C ILE A 31 -15.76 3.97 1.77
N ARG A 32 -15.96 5.17 2.32
CA ARG A 32 -14.99 6.29 2.14
C ARG A 32 -13.61 5.91 2.65
N VAL A 33 -13.55 5.35 3.87
CA VAL A 33 -12.29 4.90 4.48
C VAL A 33 -11.69 3.73 3.69
N HIS A 34 -12.54 2.79 3.22
CA HIS A 34 -12.10 1.69 2.38
C HIS A 34 -11.36 2.18 1.11
N LEU A 35 -11.98 3.09 0.37
CA LEU A 35 -11.44 3.63 -0.87
C LEU A 35 -10.16 4.46 -0.65
N GLN A 36 -10.09 5.22 0.45
CA GLN A 36 -8.87 5.94 0.85
C GLN A 36 -7.71 4.97 1.10
N MET A 37 -7.94 3.87 1.81
CA MET A 37 -6.93 2.86 2.04
C MET A 37 -6.47 2.17 0.75
N LEU A 38 -7.40 1.82 -0.15
CA LEU A 38 -7.07 1.25 -1.45
C LEU A 38 -6.24 2.20 -2.32
N ALA A 39 -6.54 3.50 -2.31
CA ALA A 39 -5.77 4.50 -3.03
C ALA A 39 -4.33 4.60 -2.51
N ARG A 40 -4.15 4.60 -1.18
CA ARG A 40 -2.82 4.59 -0.54
C ARG A 40 -2.02 3.32 -0.86
N ILE A 41 -2.63 2.15 -0.73
CA ILE A 41 -1.97 0.87 -1.10
C ILE A 41 -1.58 0.88 -2.58
N SER A 42 -2.49 1.31 -3.45
CA SER A 42 -2.24 1.41 -4.89
C SER A 42 -1.09 2.37 -5.21
N PHE A 43 -0.94 3.46 -4.44
CA PHE A 43 0.19 4.37 -4.56
C PHE A 43 1.50 3.73 -4.10
N LEU A 44 1.51 3.11 -2.91
CA LEU A 44 2.67 2.39 -2.36
C LEU A 44 3.21 1.35 -3.35
N LEU A 45 2.32 0.56 -3.94
CA LEU A 45 2.68 -0.51 -4.87
C LEU A 45 3.22 -0.01 -6.23
N ARG A 46 3.14 1.29 -6.55
CA ARG A 46 3.79 1.83 -7.76
C ARG A 46 5.30 1.92 -7.60
N ASP A 47 5.78 2.15 -6.39
CA ASP A 47 7.21 2.21 -6.10
C ASP A 47 7.86 0.83 -6.29
N ALA A 48 8.87 0.76 -7.15
CA ALA A 48 9.53 -0.51 -7.49
C ALA A 48 10.29 -1.07 -6.29
N SER A 49 11.03 -0.23 -5.55
CA SER A 49 11.77 -0.66 -4.37
C SER A 49 10.86 -1.23 -3.27
N PHE A 50 9.69 -0.65 -3.05
CA PHE A 50 8.73 -1.15 -2.07
C PHE A 50 8.16 -2.51 -2.47
N ARG A 51 7.88 -2.71 -3.77
CA ARG A 51 7.48 -4.04 -4.27
C ARG A 51 8.56 -5.09 -4.04
N GLU A 52 9.85 -4.74 -4.17
CA GLU A 52 10.94 -5.68 -3.88
C GLU A 52 11.02 -6.06 -2.41
N VAL A 53 10.82 -5.10 -1.49
CA VAL A 53 10.72 -5.38 -0.04
C VAL A 53 9.62 -6.42 0.25
N LEU A 54 8.44 -6.27 -0.39
CA LEU A 54 7.34 -7.24 -0.25
C LEU A 54 7.66 -8.61 -0.87
N LYS A 55 8.32 -8.65 -2.03
CA LYS A 55 8.72 -9.91 -2.69
C LYS A 55 9.74 -10.69 -1.87
N ARG A 56 10.69 -10.00 -1.26
CA ARG A 56 11.71 -10.58 -0.38
C ARG A 56 11.16 -11.03 0.97
N ARG A 57 9.93 -10.60 1.30
CA ARG A 57 9.28 -10.86 2.60
C ARG A 57 10.15 -10.35 3.75
N ASP A 58 10.71 -9.16 3.54
CA ASP A 58 11.57 -8.51 4.51
C ASP A 58 10.80 -8.26 5.84
N PRO A 59 11.52 -8.15 6.97
CA PRO A 59 10.89 -8.05 8.28
C PRO A 59 10.03 -6.77 8.41
N PRO A 60 9.09 -6.73 9.37
CA PRO A 60 8.12 -5.64 9.50
C PRO A 60 8.75 -4.25 9.54
N GLU A 61 9.94 -4.11 10.13
CA GLU A 61 10.68 -2.85 10.22
C GLU A 61 11.03 -2.29 8.83
N GLU A 62 11.57 -3.13 7.95
CA GLU A 62 11.94 -2.78 6.58
C GLU A 62 10.71 -2.44 5.73
N VAL A 63 9.62 -3.18 5.92
CA VAL A 63 8.34 -2.88 5.27
C VAL A 63 7.85 -1.50 5.71
N LEU A 64 7.86 -1.20 7.01
CA LEU A 64 7.39 0.06 7.55
C LEU A 64 8.27 1.25 7.11
N GLU A 65 9.59 1.06 7.01
CA GLU A 65 10.48 2.07 6.42
C GLU A 65 10.18 2.29 4.94
N GLY A 66 9.94 1.22 4.19
CA GLY A 66 9.50 1.30 2.80
C GLY A 66 8.20 2.11 2.64
N VAL A 67 7.22 1.89 3.52
CA VAL A 67 5.97 2.68 3.54
C VAL A 67 6.28 4.16 3.82
N ARG A 68 7.02 4.48 4.89
CA ARG A 68 7.37 5.86 5.25
C ARG A 68 8.05 6.60 4.12
N ARG A 69 9.04 5.96 3.47
CA ARG A 69 9.79 6.54 2.35
C ARG A 69 8.87 6.91 1.19
N VAL A 70 7.95 6.02 0.83
CA VAL A 70 7.04 6.26 -0.31
C VAL A 70 5.96 7.27 0.06
N GLU A 71 5.34 7.15 1.24
CA GLU A 71 4.30 8.07 1.70
C GLU A 71 4.77 9.52 1.85
N ALA A 72 6.06 9.77 2.10
CA ALA A 72 6.63 11.13 2.11
C ALA A 72 6.41 11.89 0.79
N THR A 73 6.14 11.17 -0.31
CA THR A 73 5.84 11.72 -1.63
C THR A 73 4.36 11.68 -1.99
N PHE A 74 3.51 11.11 -1.13
CA PHE A 74 2.09 10.97 -1.39
C PHE A 74 1.34 12.26 -1.10
N VAL A 75 0.56 12.71 -2.08
CA VAL A 75 -0.42 13.79 -1.89
C VAL A 75 -1.80 13.14 -1.88
N GLU A 76 -2.51 13.27 -0.75
CA GLU A 76 -3.87 12.77 -0.59
C GLU A 76 -4.79 13.27 -1.71
N PRO A 77 -5.44 12.37 -2.48
CA PRO A 77 -6.42 12.76 -3.47
C PRO A 77 -7.61 13.46 -2.77
N GLY A 78 -7.77 14.76 -3.01
CA GLY A 78 -8.85 15.56 -2.43
C GLY A 78 -8.49 16.35 -1.16
N ALA A 79 -7.21 16.45 -0.78
CA ALA A 79 -6.80 17.43 0.21
C ALA A 79 -7.12 18.86 -0.29
N PRO A 80 -7.78 19.72 0.51
CA PRO A 80 -7.94 21.11 0.12
C PRO A 80 -6.54 21.70 -0.02
N GLY A 81 -6.21 22.17 -1.23
CA GLY A 81 -4.94 22.82 -1.50
C GLY A 81 -4.68 23.89 -0.44
N ARG A 82 -3.49 23.89 0.14
CA ARG A 82 -3.00 25.00 0.96
C ARG A 82 -3.09 26.25 0.08
N ARG A 83 -4.17 27.00 0.23
CA ARG A 83 -4.34 28.30 -0.39
C ARG A 83 -3.32 29.18 0.31
N SER A 84 -2.28 29.57 -0.40
CA SER A 84 -1.40 30.67 -0.01
C SER A 84 -2.30 31.86 0.33
N GLU A 85 -2.29 32.29 1.59
CA GLU A 85 -2.70 33.64 1.98
C GLU A 85 -1.71 34.62 1.35
N PRO A 86 -2.13 35.53 0.46
CA PRO A 86 -1.34 36.71 0.17
C PRO A 86 -1.60 37.78 1.24
N ALA A 87 -0.52 38.50 1.53
CA ALA A 87 -0.36 39.58 2.50
C ALA A 87 -1.37 40.73 2.39
#